data_AF-A0A354Z2Z6-F1
#
_entry.id   AF-A0A354Z2Z6-F1
#
_cell.length_a   1.000
_cell.length_b   1.000
_cell.length_c   1.000
_cell.angle_alpha   90.00
_cell.angle_beta   90.00
_cell.angle_gamma   90.00
#
_symmetry.space_group_name_H-M   'P 1'
#
loop_
_entity.id
_entity.type
_entity.pdbx_description
1 polymer ?
#
loop_
_entity_poly.entity_id
_entity_poly.type
_entity_poly.pdbx_seq_one_letter_code
_entity_poly.pdbx_strand_id
1 'polypeptide(L)'
;MNHYFDLRLRPDPELSRSAVMNALFARLHRALVALRSTAIGISFPEHDADAPHLGGCLRLHGVENALNALMATDWLRGALDHVELAPIRTAPADAQHRHVRRIQAKSSPERLRRRAMRRHGIDAETARQRIPDQVAESLRLPFVTLGSR
;
A
#
# COMPACT_ATOMS: atom_id res chain seq x y z
N MET A 1 6.55 -6.99 -17.02
CA MET A 1 7.25 -7.18 -15.72
C MET A 1 7.62 -8.65 -15.63
N ASN A 2 8.90 -8.97 -15.74
CA ASN A 2 9.42 -10.34 -15.77
C ASN A 2 10.43 -10.61 -14.66
N HIS A 3 10.68 -9.62 -13.80
CA HIS A 3 11.57 -9.73 -12.66
C HIS A 3 10.85 -9.31 -11.38
N TYR A 4 11.32 -9.84 -10.26
CA TYR A 4 10.87 -9.45 -8.93
C TYR A 4 12.00 -9.55 -7.91
N PHE A 5 11.82 -8.88 -6.77
CA PHE A 5 12.58 -9.18 -5.55
C PHE A 5 11.66 -9.10 -4.33
N ASP A 6 12.06 -9.78 -3.27
CA ASP A 6 11.31 -9.87 -2.02
C ASP A 6 11.99 -9.09 -0.91
N LEU A 7 11.19 -8.38 -0.13
CA LEU A 7 11.56 -7.79 1.14
C LEU A 7 10.77 -8.51 2.22
N ARG A 8 11.46 -9.29 3.05
CA ARG A 8 10.87 -10.01 4.17
C ARG A 8 11.11 -9.26 5.46
N LEU A 9 10.08 -9.05 6.26
CA LEU A 9 10.19 -8.43 7.56
C LEU A 9 10.89 -9.38 8.52
N ARG A 10 11.90 -8.90 9.23
CA ARG A 10 12.53 -9.65 10.31
C ARG A 10 11.60 -9.68 11.52
N PRO A 11 11.44 -10.82 12.21
CA PRO A 11 10.76 -10.86 13.49
C PRO A 11 11.51 -9.97 14.49
N ASP A 12 10.77 -9.09 15.14
CA ASP A 12 11.29 -8.14 16.13
C ASP A 12 10.35 -8.16 17.34
N PRO A 13 10.82 -8.46 18.56
CA PRO A 13 9.98 -8.49 19.75
C PRO A 13 9.49 -7.09 20.17
N GLU A 14 10.17 -6.02 19.74
CA GLU A 14 9.84 -4.64 20.11
C GLU A 14 8.90 -3.98 19.09
N LEU A 15 8.88 -4.48 17.85
CA LEU A 15 8.12 -3.89 16.75
C LEU A 15 7.07 -4.86 16.16
N SER A 16 5.83 -4.40 16.09
CA SER A 16 4.79 -5.14 15.37
C SER A 16 5.09 -5.20 13.87
N ARG A 17 4.77 -6.33 13.22
CA ARG A 17 4.91 -6.49 11.76
C ARG A 17 4.17 -5.40 10.97
N SER A 18 2.99 -4.98 11.44
CA SER A 18 2.23 -3.90 10.81
C SER A 18 2.98 -2.58 10.85
N ALA A 19 3.62 -2.23 11.98
CA ALA A 19 4.41 -1.01 12.08
C ALA A 19 5.59 -1.01 11.10
N VAL A 20 6.33 -2.11 11.01
CA VAL A 20 7.45 -2.25 10.07
C VAL A 20 6.96 -2.19 8.62
N MET A 21 5.86 -2.88 8.28
CA MET A 21 5.26 -2.84 6.94
C MET A 21 4.81 -1.42 6.57
N ASN A 22 4.16 -0.70 7.48
CA ASN A 22 3.73 0.69 7.26
C ASN A 22 4.92 1.62 6.98
N ALA A 23 5.99 1.50 7.76
CA ALA A 23 7.21 2.27 7.57
C ALA A 23 7.90 1.95 6.24
N LEU A 24 8.02 0.66 5.90
CA LEU A 24 8.59 0.20 4.64
C LEU A 24 7.78 0.72 3.44
N PHE A 25 6.46 0.60 3.49
CA PHE A 25 5.56 1.06 2.43
C PHE A 25 5.62 2.57 2.24
N ALA A 26 5.67 3.36 3.33
CA ALA A 26 5.81 4.80 3.26
C ALA A 26 7.13 5.21 2.58
N ARG A 27 8.22 4.48 2.81
CA ARG A 27 9.53 4.72 2.19
C ARG A 27 9.51 4.36 0.71
N LEU A 28 8.92 3.21 0.36
CA LEU A 28 8.72 2.81 -1.02
C LEU A 28 7.92 3.87 -1.79
N HIS A 29 6.81 4.36 -1.21
CA HIS A 29 6.00 5.40 -1.83
C HIS A 29 6.82 6.64 -2.19
N ARG A 30 7.64 7.16 -1.25
CA ARG A 30 8.51 8.32 -1.51
C ARG A 30 9.53 8.04 -2.60
N ALA A 31 10.14 6.87 -2.60
CA ALA A 31 11.11 6.48 -3.62
C ALA A 31 10.49 6.42 -5.02
N LEU A 32 9.30 5.82 -5.15
CA LEU A 32 8.58 5.75 -6.42
C LEU A 32 8.16 7.14 -6.92
N VAL A 33 7.73 8.03 -6.03
CA VAL A 33 7.42 9.44 -6.36
C VAL A 33 8.67 10.16 -6.85
N ALA A 34 9.80 10.04 -6.15
CA ALA A 34 11.06 10.68 -6.53
C ALA A 34 11.59 10.18 -7.88
N LEU A 35 11.48 8.87 -8.14
CA LEU A 35 11.86 8.26 -9.42
C LEU A 35 10.86 8.52 -10.55
N ARG A 36 9.67 9.06 -10.24
CA ARG A 36 8.55 9.23 -11.17
C ARG A 36 8.23 7.95 -11.95
N SER A 37 8.40 6.79 -11.31
CA SER A 37 8.27 5.49 -11.96
C SER A 37 6.84 4.98 -11.91
N THR A 38 6.32 4.54 -13.06
CA THR A 38 5.06 3.79 -13.19
C THR A 38 5.29 2.34 -13.59
N ALA A 39 6.56 1.91 -13.70
CA ALA A 39 6.96 0.59 -14.19
C ALA A 39 7.17 -0.45 -13.06
N ILE A 40 6.93 -0.06 -11.81
CA ILE A 40 7.14 -0.90 -10.63
C ILE A 40 5.79 -1.17 -9.96
N GLY A 41 5.49 -2.45 -9.77
CA GLY A 41 4.29 -2.95 -9.11
C GLY A 41 4.64 -3.65 -7.81
N ILE A 42 3.64 -3.90 -6.98
CA ILE A 42 3.83 -4.57 -5.69
C ILE A 42 2.81 -5.69 -5.49
N SER A 43 3.19 -6.68 -4.70
CA SER A 43 2.27 -7.68 -4.17
C SER A 43 2.67 -8.11 -2.76
N PHE A 44 1.75 -8.83 -2.12
CA PHE A 44 1.91 -9.37 -0.78
C PHE A 44 1.74 -10.89 -0.85
N PRO A 45 2.81 -11.67 -1.12
CA PRO A 45 2.68 -13.12 -1.31
C PRO A 45 2.11 -13.86 -0.09
N GLU A 46 2.30 -13.30 1.11
CA GLU A 46 1.85 -13.85 2.39
C GLU A 46 0.57 -13.17 2.92
N HIS A 47 -0.18 -12.47 2.06
CA HIS A 47 -1.48 -11.93 2.49
C HIS A 47 -2.45 -13.06 2.82
N ASP A 48 -3.28 -12.81 3.82
CA ASP A 48 -4.40 -13.66 4.18
C ASP A 48 -5.68 -12.84 4.02
N ALA A 49 -6.65 -13.43 3.32
CA ALA A 49 -7.95 -12.80 3.06
C ALA A 49 -8.96 -13.08 4.19
N ASP A 50 -8.80 -14.20 4.90
CA ASP A 50 -9.65 -14.64 6.00
C ASP A 50 -9.21 -13.98 7.32
N ALA A 51 -7.90 -13.78 7.49
CA ALA A 51 -7.30 -12.95 8.54
C ALA A 51 -6.66 -11.71 7.89
N PRO A 52 -7.29 -10.51 7.91
CA PRO A 52 -6.92 -9.40 7.04
C PRO A 52 -5.55 -8.77 7.39
N HIS A 53 -4.48 -9.42 6.95
CA HIS A 53 -3.11 -8.98 7.11
C HIS A 53 -2.33 -9.10 5.80
N LEU A 54 -1.35 -8.22 5.61
CA LEU A 54 -0.49 -8.19 4.44
C LEU A 54 0.65 -9.22 4.48
N GLY A 55 0.81 -9.92 5.61
CA GLY A 55 1.91 -10.85 5.83
C GLY A 55 3.24 -10.14 6.10
N GLY A 56 4.34 -10.92 6.09
CA GLY A 56 5.69 -10.43 6.32
C GLY A 56 6.49 -10.17 5.05
N CYS A 57 5.90 -10.32 3.87
CA CYS A 57 6.61 -10.21 2.59
C CYS A 57 6.00 -9.14 1.68
N LEU A 58 6.81 -8.14 1.33
CA LEU A 58 6.54 -7.18 0.27
C LEU A 58 7.35 -7.56 -0.96
N ARG A 59 6.66 -7.94 -2.04
CA ARG A 59 7.30 -8.25 -3.32
C ARG A 59 7.16 -7.08 -4.27
N LEU A 60 8.26 -6.70 -4.89
CA LEU A 60 8.28 -5.69 -5.96
C LEU A 60 8.46 -6.38 -7.31
N HIS A 61 7.71 -5.91 -8.31
CA HIS A 61 7.69 -6.45 -9.67
C HIS A 61 8.08 -5.37 -10.66
N GLY A 62 8.80 -5.73 -11.72
CA GLY A 62 9.28 -4.77 -12.70
C GLY A 62 9.96 -5.44 -13.89
N VAL A 63 10.50 -4.61 -14.78
CA VAL A 63 11.63 -5.02 -15.62
C VAL A 63 12.91 -4.86 -14.81
N GLU A 64 13.94 -5.65 -15.10
CA GLU A 64 15.18 -5.67 -14.33
C GLU A 64 15.80 -4.27 -14.13
N ASN A 65 15.94 -3.50 -15.22
CA ASN A 65 16.49 -2.14 -15.15
C ASN A 65 15.69 -1.19 -14.25
N ALA A 66 14.36 -1.32 -14.20
CA ALA A 66 13.53 -0.48 -13.34
C ALA A 66 13.72 -0.84 -11.85
N LEU A 67 13.84 -2.14 -11.55
CA LEU A 67 14.14 -2.61 -10.20
C LEU A 67 15.55 -2.20 -9.77
N ASN A 68 16.54 -2.34 -10.65
CA ASN A 68 17.91 -1.87 -10.41
C ASN A 68 17.97 -0.36 -10.19
N ALA A 69 17.23 0.44 -10.95
CA ALA A 69 17.17 1.89 -10.75
C ALA A 69 16.58 2.26 -9.37
N LEU A 70 15.56 1.54 -8.90
CA LEU A 70 15.04 1.70 -7.53
C LEU A 70 16.08 1.29 -6.49
N MET A 71 16.73 0.15 -6.68
CA MET A 71 17.72 -0.39 -5.74
C MET A 71 19.02 0.43 -5.69
N ALA A 72 19.35 1.16 -6.75
CA ALA A 72 20.46 2.11 -6.77
C ALA A 72 20.18 3.37 -5.92
N THR A 73 18.93 3.59 -5.49
CA THR A 73 18.61 4.64 -4.52
C THR A 73 18.76 4.15 -3.08
N ASP A 74 19.03 5.07 -2.17
CA ASP A 74 19.15 4.80 -0.73
C ASP A 74 17.79 4.63 -0.01
N TRP A 75 16.74 4.25 -0.71
CA TRP A 75 15.39 4.21 -0.14
C TRP A 75 15.23 3.17 0.98
N LEU A 76 16.14 2.19 1.07
CA LEU A 76 16.22 1.20 2.14
C LEU A 76 17.13 1.59 3.32
N ARG A 77 17.82 2.75 3.27
CA ARG A 77 18.65 3.26 4.37
C ARG A 77 17.91 3.37 5.71
N GLY A 78 18.37 2.64 6.72
CA GLY A 78 17.76 2.60 8.07
C GLY A 78 16.55 1.67 8.22
N ALA A 79 16.20 0.87 7.21
CA ALA A 79 15.25 -0.22 7.38
C ALA A 79 15.86 -1.61 7.14
N LEU A 80 17.10 -1.67 6.63
CA LEU A 80 17.81 -2.93 6.39
C LEU A 80 17.96 -3.78 7.66
N ASP A 81 17.97 -3.16 8.83
CA ASP A 81 18.03 -3.87 10.12
C ASP A 81 16.72 -4.63 10.43
N HIS A 82 15.61 -4.23 9.82
CA HIS A 82 14.28 -4.83 10.02
C HIS A 82 13.78 -5.62 8.81
N VAL A 83 14.56 -5.68 7.72
CA VAL A 83 14.17 -6.42 6.51
C VAL A 83 15.31 -7.31 6.01
N GLU A 84 14.93 -8.44 5.44
CA GLU A 84 15.80 -9.28 4.63
C GLU A 84 15.49 -9.01 3.15
N LEU A 85 16.51 -8.55 2.42
CA LEU A 85 16.43 -8.28 0.99
C LEU A 85 16.88 -9.52 0.20
N ALA A 86 15.98 -10.06 -0.61
CA ALA A 86 16.33 -11.07 -1.59
C ALA A 86 16.90 -10.44 -2.87
N PRO A 87 17.76 -11.17 -3.62
CA PRO A 87 18.23 -10.70 -4.92
C PRO A 87 17.09 -10.60 -5.94
N ILE A 88 17.29 -9.74 -6.95
CA ILE A 88 16.40 -9.65 -8.11
C ILE A 88 16.49 -10.95 -8.90
N ARG A 89 15.34 -11.51 -9.25
CA ARG A 89 15.21 -12.77 -9.99
C ARG A 89 14.16 -12.66 -11.07
N THR A 90 14.31 -13.47 -12.12
CA THR A 90 13.26 -13.68 -13.12
C THR A 90 12.04 -14.34 -12.47
N ALA A 91 10.85 -13.89 -12.84
CA ALA A 91 9.61 -14.54 -12.46
C ALA A 91 9.52 -15.94 -13.12
N PRO A 92 8.96 -16.95 -12.44
CA PRO A 92 8.68 -18.25 -13.04
C PRO A 92 7.79 -18.12 -14.28
N ALA A 93 8.02 -18.97 -15.29
CA ALA A 93 7.28 -18.92 -16.56
C ALA A 93 5.78 -19.28 -16.39
N ASP A 94 5.45 -20.06 -15.37
CA ASP A 94 4.12 -20.54 -15.01
C ASP A 94 3.44 -19.70 -13.92
N ALA A 95 4.01 -18.56 -13.55
CA ALA A 95 3.47 -17.70 -12.50
C ALA A 95 2.07 -17.15 -12.89
N GLN A 96 1.10 -17.31 -11.98
CA GLN A 96 -0.22 -16.73 -12.15
C GLN A 96 -0.23 -15.22 -11.89
N HIS A 97 -1.06 -14.49 -12.65
CA HIS A 97 -1.23 -13.05 -12.48
C HIS A 97 -2.36 -12.71 -11.52
N ARG A 98 -2.19 -11.64 -10.74
CA ARG A 98 -3.23 -11.08 -9.87
C ARG A 98 -3.12 -9.57 -9.80
N HIS A 99 -4.26 -8.92 -9.63
CA HIS A 99 -4.33 -7.47 -9.48
C HIS A 99 -4.31 -7.09 -8.00
N VAL A 100 -3.36 -6.24 -7.62
CA VAL A 100 -3.32 -5.59 -6.31
C VAL A 100 -3.81 -4.16 -6.49
N ARG A 101 -4.97 -3.85 -5.91
CA ARG A 101 -5.62 -2.54 -6.07
C ARG A 101 -5.93 -1.91 -4.73
N ARG A 102 -5.78 -0.58 -4.66
CA ARG A 102 -6.26 0.21 -3.52
C ARG A 102 -7.78 0.28 -3.59
N ILE A 103 -8.45 -0.09 -2.49
CA ILE A 103 -9.89 0.12 -2.31
C ILE A 103 -10.09 1.33 -1.39
N GLN A 104 -11.00 2.22 -1.77
CA GLN A 104 -11.39 3.36 -0.96
C GLN A 104 -12.88 3.30 -0.71
N ALA A 105 -13.26 3.14 0.57
CA ALA A 105 -14.64 3.21 1.01
C ALA A 105 -15.10 4.64 1.25
N LYS A 106 -16.41 4.85 1.16
CA LYS A 106 -17.07 6.09 1.60
C LYS A 106 -17.18 6.16 3.13
N SER A 107 -16.06 6.05 3.81
CA SER A 107 -15.98 5.88 5.27
C SER A 107 -16.22 7.13 6.12
N SER A 108 -16.25 8.32 5.51
CA SER A 108 -16.46 9.59 6.24
C SER A 108 -17.68 10.33 5.68
N PRO A 109 -18.86 10.13 6.29
CA PRO A 109 -20.07 10.87 5.96
C PRO A 109 -19.87 12.38 6.00
N GLU A 110 -19.14 12.90 7.00
CA GLU A 110 -18.83 14.33 7.10
C GLU A 110 -18.04 14.86 5.90
N ARG A 111 -17.05 14.11 5.41
CA ARG A 111 -16.32 14.49 4.19
C ARG A 111 -17.24 14.51 2.98
N LEU A 112 -18.19 13.58 2.89
CA LEU A 112 -19.19 13.54 1.82
C LEU A 112 -20.16 14.72 1.92
N ARG A 113 -20.65 15.06 3.11
CA ARG A 113 -21.50 16.24 3.37
C ARG A 113 -20.80 17.53 2.95
N ARG A 114 -19.56 17.76 3.42
CA ARG A 114 -18.75 18.93 3.01
C ARG A 114 -18.52 19.00 1.50
N ARG A 115 -18.43 17.84 0.82
CA ARG A 115 -18.32 17.80 -0.64
C ARG A 115 -19.65 18.12 -1.32
N ALA A 116 -20.76 17.60 -0.80
CA ALA A 116 -22.09 17.83 -1.35
C ALA A 116 -22.51 19.30 -1.22
N MET A 117 -22.27 19.93 -0.08
CA MET A 117 -22.52 21.36 0.13
C MET A 117 -21.74 22.21 -0.89
N ARG A 118 -20.44 21.94 -1.07
CA ARG A 118 -19.61 22.67 -2.05
C ARG A 118 -19.99 22.44 -3.51
N ARG A 119 -20.43 21.22 -3.86
CA ARG A 119 -20.72 20.86 -5.25
C ARG A 119 -22.15 21.21 -5.68
N HIS A 120 -23.09 21.16 -4.75
CA HIS A 120 -24.52 21.27 -5.03
C HIS A 120 -25.17 22.47 -4.33
N GLY A 121 -24.42 23.26 -3.56
CA GLY A 121 -24.93 24.47 -2.89
C GLY A 121 -25.98 24.19 -1.81
N ILE A 122 -26.08 22.96 -1.31
CA ILE A 122 -27.05 22.59 -0.27
C ILE A 122 -26.55 23.00 1.12
N ASP A 123 -27.47 23.30 2.03
CA ASP A 123 -27.16 23.58 3.42
C ASP A 123 -26.76 22.31 4.21
N ALA A 124 -26.27 22.53 5.44
CA ALA A 124 -25.77 21.45 6.29
C ALA A 124 -26.86 20.46 6.70
N GLU A 125 -28.08 20.94 6.92
CA GLU A 125 -29.22 20.11 7.36
C GLU A 125 -29.67 19.18 6.23
N THR A 126 -29.86 19.72 5.02
CA THR A 126 -30.15 18.97 3.81
C THR A 126 -29.05 17.96 3.51
N ALA A 127 -27.77 18.34 3.68
CA ALA A 127 -26.66 17.42 3.49
C ALA A 127 -26.68 16.27 4.51
N ARG A 128 -27.06 16.53 5.76
CA ARG A 128 -27.17 15.52 6.82
C ARG A 128 -28.30 14.54 6.55
N GLN A 129 -29.45 15.03 6.08
CA GLN A 129 -30.60 14.21 5.70
C GLN A 129 -30.28 13.31 4.49
N ARG A 130 -29.60 13.85 3.47
CA ARG A 130 -29.21 13.08 2.27
C ARG A 130 -28.08 12.08 2.50
N ILE A 131 -27.19 12.36 3.44
CA ILE A 131 -26.00 11.56 3.74
C ILE A 131 -26.02 11.26 5.23
N PRO A 132 -26.86 10.32 5.69
CA PRO A 132 -26.92 9.94 7.10
C PRO A 132 -25.66 9.15 7.50
N ASP A 133 -25.38 9.00 8.79
CA ASP A 133 -24.12 8.39 9.26
C ASP A 133 -23.99 6.91 8.85
N GLN A 134 -25.12 6.23 8.65
CA GLN A 134 -25.22 4.82 8.24
C GLN A 134 -24.64 4.54 6.85
N VAL A 135 -24.40 5.56 6.03
CA VAL A 135 -23.74 5.38 4.72
C VAL A 135 -22.22 5.16 4.85
N ALA A 136 -21.66 5.27 6.05
CA ALA A 136 -20.26 4.98 6.30
C ALA A 136 -19.95 3.50 6.01
N GLU A 137 -19.14 3.28 4.98
CA GLU A 137 -18.66 1.96 4.61
C GLU A 137 -17.38 1.61 5.39
N SER A 138 -17.34 0.39 5.94
CA SER A 138 -16.14 -0.21 6.52
C SER A 138 -15.65 -1.35 5.63
N LEU A 139 -14.33 -1.44 5.44
CA LEU A 139 -13.70 -2.48 4.63
C LEU A 139 -13.03 -3.49 5.56
N ARG A 140 -13.36 -4.76 5.38
CA ARG A 140 -12.63 -5.89 5.99
C ARG A 140 -11.55 -6.37 5.02
N LEU A 141 -10.59 -5.51 4.74
CA LEU A 141 -9.47 -5.78 3.83
C LEU A 141 -8.15 -5.49 4.53
N PRO A 142 -7.05 -6.21 4.20
CA PRO A 142 -5.71 -5.83 4.64
C PRO A 142 -5.38 -4.39 4.24
N PHE A 143 -4.72 -3.65 5.14
CA PHE A 143 -4.41 -2.24 4.93
C PHE A 143 -3.01 -1.88 5.43
N VAL A 144 -2.50 -0.77 4.91
CA VAL A 144 -1.35 -0.04 5.49
C VAL A 144 -1.84 1.30 6.00
N THR A 145 -1.28 1.74 7.13
CA THR A 145 -1.50 3.08 7.67
C THR A 145 -0.37 4.00 7.24
N LEU A 146 -0.71 5.06 6.51
CA LEU A 146 0.25 6.04 6.01
C LEU A 146 -0.08 7.42 6.57
N GLY A 147 0.92 8.09 7.12
CA GLY A 147 0.82 9.51 7.44
C GLY A 147 0.95 10.33 6.16
N SER A 148 0.05 11.30 5.96
CA SER A 148 0.25 12.34 4.95
C SER A 148 1.38 13.25 5.42
N ARG A 149 2.42 13.42 4.60
CA ARG A 149 3.43 14.47 4.76
C ARG A 149 3.41 15.35 3.52
#